data_AF-W7VUR0-F1
#
_entry.id   AF-W7VUR0-F1
#
_cell.length_a   1.000
_cell.length_b   1.000
_cell.length_c   1.000
_cell.angle_alpha   90.00
_cell.angle_beta   90.00
_cell.angle_gamma   90.00
#
_symmetry.space_group_name_H-M   'P 1'
#
loop_
_entity.id
_entity.type
_entity.pdbx_description
1 polymer ?
#
loop_
_entity_poly.entity_id
_entity_poly.type
_entity_poly.pdbx_seq_one_letter_code
_entity_poly.pdbx_strand_id
1 'polypeptide(L)' 'MLVAGAVAGGGLTVIANAPNPAGVALLKRGFADESVGAGGLLLGALGPTLVAAAAFLLL' A
#
# COMPACT_ATOMS: atom_id res chain seq x y z
N MET A 1 -13.39 7.35 -13.05
CA MET A 1 -12.62 7.72 -11.84
C MET A 1 -12.71 6.73 -10.68
N LEU A 2 -13.80 5.96 -10.52
CA LEU A 2 -13.89 4.93 -9.45
C LEU A 2 -12.78 3.87 -9.53
N VAL A 3 -12.52 3.30 -10.71
CA VAL A 3 -11.46 2.29 -10.90
C VAL A 3 -10.07 2.89 -10.66
N ALA A 4 -9.80 4.09 -11.16
CA ALA A 4 -8.53 4.78 -10.95
C ALA A 4 -8.24 5.04 -9.46
N GLY A 5 -9.26 5.47 -8.71
CA GLY A 5 -9.15 5.65 -7.25
C GLY A 5 -8.91 4.34 -6.50
N ALA A 6 -9.59 3.26 -6.90
CA ALA A 6 -9.38 1.93 -6.30
C ALA A 6 -7.97 1.37 -6.59
N VAL A 7 -7.44 1.57 -7.79
CA VAL A 7 -6.10 1.11 -8.17
C VAL A 7 -5.01 1.94 -7.50
N ALA A 8 -5.13 3.28 -7.50
CA ALA A 8 -4.15 4.16 -6.85
C ALA A 8 -4.17 4.02 -5.31
N GLY A 9 -5.36 3.81 -4.72
CA GLY A 9 -5.54 3.65 -3.27
C GLY A 9 -5.34 2.22 -2.75
N GLY A 10 -5.29 1.20 -3.62
CA GLY A 10 -5.27 -0.21 -3.22
C GLY A 10 -4.03 -0.62 -2.39
N GLY A 11 -2.90 0.07 -2.58
CA GLY A 11 -1.69 -0.13 -1.78
C GLY A 11 -1.81 0.38 -0.34
N LEU A 12 -2.75 1.30 -0.07
CA LEU A 12 -2.95 1.92 1.25
C LEU A 12 -3.83 1.09 2.18
N THR A 13 -4.52 0.08 1.65
CA THR A 13 -5.52 -0.65 2.41
C THR A 13 -4.95 -1.92 3.03
N VAL A 14 -4.16 -1.79 4.10
CA VAL A 14 -3.69 -2.97 4.87
C VAL A 14 -4.86 -3.82 5.38
N ILE A 15 -6.03 -3.20 5.59
CA ILE A 15 -7.20 -3.84 6.22
C ILE A 15 -8.27 -4.27 5.19
N ALA A 16 -8.26 -3.75 3.95
CA ALA A 16 -9.39 -3.96 3.04
C ALA A 16 -9.31 -5.26 2.23
N ASN A 17 -8.18 -5.96 2.23
CA ASN A 17 -8.03 -7.20 1.47
C ASN A 17 -7.09 -8.18 2.17
N ALA A 18 -7.51 -9.44 2.33
CA ALA A 18 -6.76 -10.50 3.04
C ALA A 18 -5.29 -10.73 2.60
N PRO A 19 -4.90 -10.51 1.32
CA PRO A 19 -3.51 -10.56 0.88
C PRO A 19 -2.61 -9.52 1.57
N ASN A 20 -3.11 -8.34 1.97
CA ASN A 20 -2.26 -7.31 2.57
C ASN A 20 -1.82 -7.70 4.01
N PRO A 21 -2.69 -8.18 4.91
CA PRO A 21 -2.27 -8.78 6.19
C PRO A 21 -1.38 -10.01 6.01
N ALA A 22 -1.62 -10.84 4.99
CA ALA A 22 -0.77 -11.99 4.70
C ALA A 22 0.64 -11.56 4.30
N GLY A 23 0.78 -10.54 3.45
CA GLY A 23 2.08 -9.95 3.09
C GLY A 23 2.81 -9.36 4.29
N VAL A 24 2.11 -8.63 5.15
CA VAL A 24 2.67 -8.11 6.41
C VAL A 24 3.13 -9.27 7.31
N ALA A 25 2.34 -10.34 7.45
CA ALA A 25 2.69 -11.50 8.26
C ALA A 25 3.94 -12.25 7.74
N LEU A 26 4.17 -12.25 6.43
CA LEU A 26 5.36 -12.81 5.80
C LEU A 26 6.60 -11.92 6.01
N LEU A 27 6.44 -10.60 5.86
CA LEU A 27 7.56 -9.65 5.87
C LEU A 27 7.98 -9.19 7.27
N LYS A 28 7.08 -9.25 8.27
CA LYS A 28 7.33 -8.70 9.61
C LYS A 28 8.61 -9.23 10.28
N ARG A 29 9.04 -10.47 9.97
CA ARG A 29 10.27 -11.08 10.48
C ARG A 29 11.55 -10.32 10.09
N GLY A 30 11.50 -9.51 9.03
CA GLY A 30 12.59 -8.65 8.59
C GLY A 30 12.60 -7.26 9.23
N PHE A 31 11.61 -6.92 10.07
CA PHE A 31 11.50 -5.62 10.73
C PHE A 31 11.88 -5.72 12.21
N ALA A 32 12.33 -4.60 12.76
CA ALA A 32 12.53 -4.46 14.20
C ALA A 32 11.23 -4.78 14.95
N ASP A 33 11.35 -5.50 16.07
CA ASP A 33 10.23 -5.93 16.90
C ASP A 33 9.19 -6.80 16.20
N GLU A 34 9.56 -7.43 15.07
CA GLU A 34 8.67 -8.23 14.22
C GLU A 34 7.35 -7.53 13.89
N SER A 35 7.39 -6.20 13.74
CA SER A 35 6.20 -5.38 13.59
C SER A 35 6.34 -4.40 12.43
N VAL A 36 5.22 -4.13 11.74
CA VAL A 36 5.17 -3.18 10.64
C VAL A 36 4.24 -2.04 11.05
N GLY A 37 4.81 -0.86 11.25
CA GLY A 37 4.07 0.33 11.67
C GLY A 37 3.23 0.93 10.54
N ALA A 38 2.01 1.35 10.87
CA ALA A 38 1.10 1.98 9.90
C ALA A 38 1.69 3.24 9.24
N GLY A 39 2.45 4.05 9.98
CA GLY A 39 3.09 5.26 9.46
C GLY A 39 4.17 4.98 8.40
N GLY A 40 5.05 4.00 8.66
CA GLY A 40 6.07 3.61 7.68
C GLY A 40 5.46 3.01 6.42
N LEU A 41 4.38 2.25 6.58
CA LEU A 41 3.66 1.64 5.46
C LEU A 41 2.90 2.69 4.62
N LEU A 42 2.30 3.69 5.27
CA LEU A 42 1.70 4.84 4.59
C LEU A 42 2.73 5.62 3.78
N LEU A 43 3.88 5.96 4.37
CA LEU A 43 4.95 6.70 3.70
C LEU A 43 5.54 5.90 2.53
N GLY A 44 5.76 4.59 2.71
CA GLY A 44 6.25 3.71 1.66
C GLY A 44 5.28 3.57 0.48
N ALA A 45 3.97 3.67 0.72
CA ALA A 45 2.95 3.59 -0.31
C ALA A 45 2.76 4.88 -1.12
N LEU A 46 3.20 6.05 -0.62
CA LEU A 46 2.99 7.33 -1.30
C LEU A 46 3.59 7.36 -2.71
N GLY A 47 4.85 6.91 -2.87
CA GLY A 47 5.53 6.88 -4.16
C GLY A 47 4.75 6.11 -5.24
N PRO A 48 4.47 4.80 -5.05
CA PRO A 48 3.71 4.03 -6.03
C PRO A 48 2.27 4.52 -6.22
N THR A 49 1.61 5.04 -5.18
CA THR A 49 0.27 5.66 -5.31
C THR A 49 0.31 6.90 -6.21
N LEU A 50 1.32 7.76 -6.05
CA LEU A 50 1.51 8.94 -6.89
C LEU A 50 1.82 8.56 -8.34
N VAL A 51 2.63 7.52 -8.56
CA VAL A 51 2.92 7.01 -9.91
C VAL A 51 1.63 6.50 -10.57
N ALA A 52 0.83 5.70 -9.87
CA ALA A 52 -0.45 5.22 -10.39
C ALA A 52 -1.42 6.37 -10.66
N ALA A 53 -1.52 7.34 -9.76
CA ALA A 53 -2.36 8.52 -9.95
C ALA A 53 -1.92 9.36 -11.16
N ALA A 54 -0.61 9.59 -11.31
CA ALA A 54 -0.04 10.29 -12.46
C ALA A 54 -0.34 9.55 -13.77
N ALA A 55 -0.20 8.23 -13.80
CA ALA A 55 -0.55 7.42 -14.96
C ALA A 55 -2.03 7.58 -15.35
N PHE A 56 -2.95 7.56 -14.40
CA PHE A 56 -4.39 7.76 -14.70
C PHE A 56 -4.76 9.20 -15.06
N LEU A 57 -3.93 10.20 -14.73
CA LEU A 57 -4.19 11.60 -15.02
C LEU A 57 -3.52 12.09 -16.32
N LEU A 58 -2.37 11.52 -16.68
CA LEU A 58 -1.51 12.01 -17.75
C LEU A 58 -1.47 11.10 -19.00
N LEU A 59 -1.91 9.84 -18.88
CA LEU A 59 -2.03 8.89 -20.00
C LEU A 59 -3.50 8.64 -20.33
#